data_AF-A0A2V8GMY4-F1
#
_entry.id   AF-A0A2V8GMY4-F1
#
_cell.length_a   1.000
_cell.length_b   1.000
_cell.length_c   1.000
_cell.angle_alpha   90.00
_cell.angle_beta   90.00
_cell.angle_gamma   90.00
#
_symmetry.space_group_name_H-M   'P 1'
#
loop_
_entity.id
_entity.type
_entity.pdbx_description
1 polymer ?
#
loop_
_entity_poly.entity_id
_entity_poly.type
_entity_poly.pdbx_seq_one_letter_code
_entity_poly.pdbx_strand_id
1 'polypeptide(L)'
;MRPMTRSMLGLGLAGLMTLAAPALAHHAVQSEFDMTWVFETAAPNGLRRAGFSQKGVFKIGEAYTFVGYQARDGSRMAFLESLTGPDGKTVKIWFGDPNAN
;
A
#
# COMPACT_ATOMS: atom_id res chain seq x y z
N MET A 1 25.43 -43.10 -59.12
CA MET A 1 24.66 -42.82 -60.35
C MET A 1 23.19 -42.97 -60.03
N ARG A 2 22.43 -41.89 -60.25
CA ARG A 2 20.99 -41.79 -60.57
C ARG A 2 19.90 -42.32 -59.60
N PRO A 3 18.73 -41.66 -59.62
CA PRO A 3 17.75 -41.59 -58.52
C PRO A 3 16.57 -42.55 -58.72
N MET A 4 15.81 -42.83 -57.66
CA MET A 4 14.44 -43.33 -57.82
C MET A 4 13.48 -42.63 -56.84
N THR A 5 12.76 -41.70 -57.42
CA THR A 5 11.52 -41.08 -56.99
C THR A 5 10.48 -42.13 -56.60
N ARG A 6 9.84 -41.98 -55.43
CA ARG A 6 8.53 -42.58 -55.18
C ARG A 6 7.56 -41.52 -54.65
N SER A 7 6.48 -41.40 -55.41
CA SER A 7 5.42 -40.40 -55.31
C SER A 7 4.70 -40.34 -53.98
N MET A 8 4.34 -39.09 -53.66
CA MET A 8 3.17 -38.58 -52.95
C MET A 8 1.99 -39.56 -52.81
N LEU A 9 1.40 -39.64 -51.61
CA LEU A 9 0.12 -38.99 -51.25
C LEU A 9 -0.26 -39.44 -49.83
N GLY A 10 -0.49 -38.48 -48.93
CA GLY A 10 -0.95 -38.72 -47.58
C GLY A 10 -1.34 -37.41 -46.91
N LEU A 11 -2.40 -36.78 -47.43
CA LEU A 11 -3.06 -35.64 -46.82
C LEU A 11 -3.69 -36.10 -45.49
N GLY A 12 -3.38 -35.45 -44.37
CA GLY A 12 -4.09 -35.77 -43.13
C GLY A 12 -3.52 -35.14 -41.87
N LEU A 13 -4.07 -33.97 -41.54
CA LEU A 13 -4.13 -33.39 -40.20
C LEU A 13 -2.83 -32.88 -39.59
N ALA A 14 -2.63 -31.59 -39.85
CA ALA A 14 -2.00 -30.65 -38.93
C ALA A 14 -2.59 -30.79 -37.52
N GLY A 15 -1.97 -31.64 -36.69
CA GLY A 15 -2.08 -31.61 -35.24
C GLY A 15 -0.89 -30.84 -34.71
N LEU A 16 -0.93 -29.51 -34.82
CA LEU A 16 0.01 -28.61 -34.16
C LEU A 16 -0.14 -28.82 -32.65
N MET A 17 0.61 -29.77 -32.10
CA MET A 17 0.80 -29.94 -30.67
C MET A 17 1.66 -28.76 -30.22
N THR A 18 1.01 -27.60 -30.07
CA THR A 18 1.53 -26.52 -29.26
C THR A 18 1.74 -27.11 -27.87
N LEU A 19 2.99 -27.17 -27.43
CA LEU A 19 3.25 -27.16 -26.00
C LEU A 19 2.56 -25.89 -25.50
N ALA A 20 1.38 -26.03 -24.90
CA ALA A 20 0.75 -24.99 -24.14
C ALA A 20 1.74 -24.64 -23.01
N ALA A 21 2.55 -23.61 -23.25
CA ALA A 21 3.13 -22.84 -22.17
C ALA A 21 1.97 -22.56 -21.19
N PRO A 22 2.12 -22.78 -19.87
CA PRO A 22 1.06 -22.45 -18.93
C PRO A 22 0.77 -20.95 -19.04
N ALA A 23 -0.21 -20.62 -19.85
CA ALA A 23 -0.79 -19.31 -20.03
C ALA A 23 -1.72 -19.11 -18.85
N LEU A 24 -1.15 -18.90 -17.67
CA LEU A 24 -1.84 -18.38 -16.50
C LEU A 24 -0.73 -17.89 -15.58
N ALA A 25 -0.38 -16.63 -15.76
CA ALA A 25 0.34 -15.90 -14.75
C ALA A 25 -0.32 -16.13 -13.38
N HIS A 26 0.47 -16.62 -12.43
CA HIS A 26 0.10 -16.72 -11.02
C HIS A 26 0.05 -15.29 -10.44
N HIS A 27 -0.96 -14.52 -10.80
CA HIS A 27 -1.24 -13.23 -10.20
C HIS A 27 -1.87 -13.46 -8.83
N ALA A 28 -1.05 -13.48 -7.78
CA ALA A 28 -1.53 -13.29 -6.42
C ALA A 28 -2.19 -11.89 -6.35
N VAL A 29 -3.51 -11.85 -6.34
CA VAL A 29 -4.25 -10.67 -5.92
C VAL A 29 -4.12 -10.63 -4.40
N GLN A 30 -3.13 -9.87 -3.91
CA GLN A 30 -3.16 -9.38 -2.55
C GLN A 30 -4.46 -8.54 -2.42
N SER A 31 -5.42 -9.05 -1.66
CA SER A 31 -6.50 -8.21 -1.13
C SER A 31 -5.85 -7.14 -0.27
N GLU A 32 -5.70 -5.93 -0.80
CA GLU A 32 -5.33 -4.76 -0.01
C GLU A 32 -6.50 -4.46 0.93
N PHE A 33 -6.36 -4.83 2.20
CA PHE A 33 -7.32 -4.40 3.21
C PHE A 33 -7.00 -2.97 3.59
N ASP A 34 -7.80 -2.02 3.12
CA ASP A 34 -7.73 -0.64 3.59
C ASP A 34 -7.99 -0.59 5.10
N MET A 35 -6.91 -0.43 5.87
CA MET A 35 -6.99 -0.34 7.34
C MET A 35 -7.14 1.11 7.75
N THR A 36 -8.38 1.54 7.98
CA THR A 36 -8.66 2.90 8.46
C THR A 36 -8.39 3.06 9.95
N TRP A 37 -7.63 4.10 10.30
CA TRP A 37 -7.43 4.58 11.66
C TRP A 37 -8.08 5.95 11.83
N VAL A 38 -8.66 6.18 13.01
CA VAL A 38 -9.19 7.48 13.42
C VAL A 38 -8.28 8.05 14.50
N PHE A 39 -7.89 9.31 14.32
CA PHE A 39 -7.07 10.02 15.30
C PHE A 39 -7.82 11.23 15.84
N GLU A 40 -7.88 11.33 17.16
CA GLU A 40 -8.30 12.54 17.87
C GLU A 40 -7.08 13.24 18.47
N THR A 41 -7.13 14.56 18.63
CA THR A 41 -5.95 15.34 19.05
C THR A 41 -6.34 16.69 19.63
N ALA A 42 -5.35 17.57 19.84
CA ALA A 42 -5.54 18.91 20.38
C ALA A 42 -6.59 19.72 19.60
N ALA A 43 -7.24 20.65 20.30
CA ALA A 43 -8.19 21.59 19.71
C ALA A 43 -7.56 22.42 18.57
N PRO A 44 -8.35 23.03 17.67
CA PRO A 44 -7.84 23.71 16.47
C PRO A 44 -6.73 24.74 16.72
N ASN A 45 -6.84 25.52 17.81
CA ASN A 45 -5.79 26.47 18.19
C ASN A 45 -4.48 25.79 18.59
N GLY A 46 -4.53 24.64 19.24
CA GLY A 46 -3.36 23.83 19.60
C GLY A 46 -2.65 23.29 18.35
N LEU A 47 -3.42 22.75 17.41
CA LEU A 47 -2.89 22.29 16.12
C LEU A 47 -2.18 23.40 15.34
N ARG A 48 -2.81 24.58 15.26
CA ARG A 48 -2.19 25.74 14.60
C ARG A 48 -0.87 26.15 15.25
N ARG A 49 -0.78 26.09 16.59
CA ARG A 49 0.47 26.36 17.33
C ARG A 49 1.53 25.27 17.11
N ALA A 50 1.13 24.02 16.94
CA ALA A 50 2.03 22.92 16.61
C ALA A 50 2.57 23.03 15.17
N GLY A 51 2.01 23.91 14.33
CA GLY A 51 2.43 24.09 12.95
C GLY A 51 1.56 23.34 11.94
N PHE A 52 0.44 22.75 12.38
CA PHE A 52 -0.57 22.31 11.44
C PHE A 52 -1.21 23.51 10.76
N SER A 53 -1.24 23.50 9.43
CA SER A 53 -1.95 24.50 8.65
C SER A 53 -3.05 23.84 7.83
N GLN A 54 -4.18 24.52 7.70
CA GLN A 54 -5.23 24.09 6.76
C GLN A 54 -4.75 24.08 5.31
N LYS A 55 -3.65 24.78 5.00
CA LYS A 55 -3.10 24.91 3.64
C LYS A 55 -2.18 23.75 3.24
N GLY A 56 -1.86 22.83 4.13
CA GLY A 56 -1.15 21.61 3.75
C GLY A 56 -0.14 21.16 4.80
N VAL A 57 -0.53 20.11 5.51
CA VAL A 57 0.41 19.21 6.22
C VAL A 57 0.50 17.90 5.45
N PHE A 58 -0.63 17.48 4.86
CA PHE A 58 -0.76 16.27 4.07
C PHE A 58 -0.69 16.56 2.57
N LYS A 59 0.05 15.73 1.88
CA LYS A 59 0.12 15.66 0.42
C LYS A 59 -0.38 14.28 0.00
N ILE A 60 -1.15 14.25 -1.07
CA ILE A 60 -1.67 13.00 -1.63
C ILE A 60 -0.48 12.18 -2.14
N GLY A 61 -0.46 10.88 -1.81
CA GLY A 61 0.57 9.93 -2.26
C GLY A 61 1.84 9.91 -1.42
N GLU A 62 1.97 10.78 -0.42
CA GLU A 62 3.12 10.80 0.49
C GLU A 62 2.87 9.94 1.73
N ALA A 63 3.95 9.34 2.25
CA ALA A 63 3.91 8.55 3.47
C ALA A 63 4.06 9.44 4.70
N TYR A 64 3.27 9.13 5.74
CA TYR A 64 3.26 9.84 7.01
C TYR A 64 3.29 8.84 8.15
N THR A 65 4.07 9.13 9.18
CA THR A 65 4.13 8.30 10.40
C THR A 65 3.37 8.99 11.51
N PHE A 66 2.39 8.27 12.08
CA PHE A 66 1.57 8.76 13.19
C PHE A 66 1.95 8.00 14.46
N VAL A 67 2.24 8.73 15.53
CA VAL A 67 2.49 8.17 16.86
C VAL A 67 1.40 8.65 17.79
N GLY A 68 0.74 7.71 18.47
CA GLY A 68 -0.35 8.02 19.38
C GLY A 68 -0.70 6.86 20.29
N TYR A 69 -1.63 7.12 21.20
CA TYR A 69 -2.11 6.16 22.19
C TYR A 69 -3.41 5.55 21.70
N GLN A 70 -3.40 4.27 21.38
CA GLN A 70 -4.61 3.56 20.97
C GLN A 70 -5.66 3.53 22.08
N ALA A 71 -6.93 3.61 21.69
CA ALA A 71 -8.06 3.43 22.59
C ALA A 71 -7.95 2.09 23.34
N ARG A 72 -8.30 2.10 24.63
CA ARG A 72 -8.13 0.94 25.52
C ARG A 72 -9.01 -0.25 25.15
N ASP A 73 -10.05 -0.02 24.36
CA ASP A 73 -10.96 -1.05 23.85
C ASP A 73 -10.39 -1.81 22.63
N GLY A 74 -9.20 -1.43 22.14
CA GLY A 74 -8.56 -2.04 20.98
C GLY A 74 -9.15 -1.61 19.64
N SER A 75 -10.08 -0.64 19.61
CA SER A 75 -10.55 -0.04 18.36
C SER A 75 -9.40 0.66 17.63
N ARG A 76 -9.56 0.91 16.32
CA ARG A 76 -8.59 1.67 15.50
C ARG A 76 -8.75 3.18 15.71
N MET A 77 -8.95 3.58 16.96
CA MET A 77 -8.98 4.95 17.40
C MET A 77 -7.75 5.21 18.25
N ALA A 78 -7.13 6.36 18.10
CA ALA A 78 -6.00 6.75 18.92
C ALA A 78 -5.97 8.25 19.20
N PHE A 79 -5.43 8.63 20.35
CA PHE A 79 -5.06 10.02 20.60
C PHE A 79 -3.69 10.30 19.99
N LEU A 80 -3.60 11.24 19.04
CA LEU A 80 -2.37 11.55 18.31
C LEU A 80 -1.42 12.41 19.15
N GLU A 81 -0.20 11.92 19.36
CA GLU A 81 0.89 12.64 20.04
C GLU A 81 1.72 13.44 19.04
N SER A 82 2.15 12.79 17.96
CA SER A 82 3.01 13.40 16.96
C SER A 82 2.82 12.83 15.56
N LEU A 83 3.18 13.64 14.56
CA LEU A 83 3.16 13.30 13.15
C LEU A 83 4.54 13.58 12.55
N THR A 84 5.10 12.61 11.84
CA THR A 84 6.30 12.80 11.03
C THR A 84 5.93 12.77 9.55
N GLY A 85 6.30 13.83 8.84
CA GLY A 85 6.12 13.94 7.39
C GLY A 85 7.18 13.17 6.58
N PRO A 86 7.02 13.10 5.26
CA PRO A 86 7.98 12.44 4.36
C PRO A 86 9.36 13.14 4.33
N ASP A 87 9.41 14.41 4.72
CA ASP A 87 10.64 15.19 4.90
C ASP A 87 11.38 14.87 6.22
N GLY A 88 10.86 13.95 7.02
CA GLY A 88 11.36 13.60 8.35
C GLY A 88 11.05 14.63 9.43
N LYS A 89 10.36 15.73 9.10
CA LYS A 89 10.01 16.76 10.07
C LYS A 89 8.87 16.26 10.94
N THR A 90 9.08 16.35 12.26
CA THR A 90 8.09 15.93 13.25
C THR A 90 7.36 17.14 13.81
N VAL A 91 6.03 17.05 13.82
CA VAL A 91 5.14 17.97 14.52
C VAL A 91 4.66 17.27 15.80
N LYS A 92 5.13 17.77 16.95
CA LYS A 92 4.68 17.30 18.26
C LYS A 92 3.46 18.12 18.71
N ILE A 93 2.35 17.44 18.95
CA ILE A 93 1.05 18.05 19.25
C ILE A 93 0.75 17.94 20.74
N TRP A 94 1.05 16.79 21.33
CA TRP A 94 0.94 16.55 22.77
C TRP A 94 2.34 16.45 23.39
N PHE A 95 2.54 17.13 24.52
CA PHE A 95 3.83 17.18 25.20
C PHE A 95 3.95 16.15 26.34
N GLY A 96 2.92 15.34 26.56
CA GLY A 96 2.76 14.62 27.82
C GLY A 96 2.28 15.56 28.93
N ASP A 97 1.59 15.02 29.92
CA ASP A 97 1.72 15.57 31.26
C ASP A 97 3.15 15.20 31.71
N PRO A 98 4.00 16.16 32.15
CA PRO A 98 5.32 15.85 32.70
C PRO A 98 5.28 14.81 33.84
N ASN A 99 4.11 14.60 34.44
CA ASN A 99 3.86 13.67 35.53
C ASN A 99 2.82 12.57 35.18
N ALA A 100 2.49 12.34 33.90
CA ALA A 100 1.81 11.11 33.52
C ALA A 100 2.79 9.94 33.76
N ASN A 101 2.59 9.27 34.88
CA ASN A 101 3.42 8.22 35.47
C ASN A 101 4.14 7.29 34.48
#